data_AF-A0AAN5YQV6-F1
#
_entry.id   AF-A0AAN5YQV6-F1
#
_cell.length_a   1.000
_cell.length_b   1.000
_cell.length_c   1.000
_cell.angle_alpha   90.00
_cell.angle_beta   90.00
_cell.angle_gamma   90.00
#
_symmetry.space_group_name_H-M   'P 1'
#
loop_
_entity.id
_entity.type
_entity.pdbx_description
1 polymer ?
#
loop_
_entity_poly.entity_id
_entity_poly.type
_entity_poly.pdbx_seq_one_letter_code
_entity_poly.pdbx_strand_id
1 'polypeptide(L)'
;MPGKVDTHHWALIVGPKVEAEGNLGVRYHAKERPKAGGGTEWFFEESECSPAPSSMLLVRIMIGKVVDANLLVGILQNTPNRQGHPGWNCVFWVKEALEKLKVNPSALGTSVVK
;
A
#
# COMPACT_ATOMS: atom_id res chain seq x y z
N MET A 1 -0.15 -16.49 -6.94
CA MET A 1 0.77 -17.04 -5.90
C MET A 1 0.15 -18.30 -5.30
N PRO A 2 0.90 -19.31 -4.80
CA PRO A 2 0.27 -20.46 -4.15
C PRO A 2 -0.49 -20.00 -2.90
N GLY A 3 -1.77 -20.37 -2.75
CA GLY A 3 -2.51 -20.18 -1.49
C GLY A 3 -3.54 -19.04 -1.43
N LYS A 4 -4.13 -18.59 -2.55
CA LYS A 4 -5.22 -17.56 -2.60
C LYS A 4 -4.86 -16.18 -2.03
N VAL A 5 -3.58 -15.89 -1.85
CA VAL A 5 -3.08 -14.60 -1.31
C VAL A 5 -3.54 -13.40 -2.15
N ASP A 6 -3.80 -13.65 -3.44
CA ASP A 6 -4.24 -12.71 -4.47
C ASP A 6 -5.77 -12.64 -4.67
N THR A 7 -6.60 -13.33 -3.87
CA THR A 7 -8.07 -13.22 -3.99
C THR A 7 -8.66 -11.99 -3.31
N HIS A 8 -7.82 -11.21 -2.64
CA HIS A 8 -8.20 -10.06 -1.82
C HIS A 8 -7.41 -8.84 -2.28
N HIS A 9 -7.97 -7.65 -2.10
CA HIS A 9 -7.26 -6.41 -2.36
C HIS A 9 -6.36 -6.04 -1.17
N TRP A 10 -5.12 -5.64 -1.47
CA TRP A 10 -4.11 -5.27 -0.48
C TRP A 10 -3.78 -3.78 -0.55
N ALA A 11 -3.67 -3.16 0.62
CA ALA A 11 -3.25 -1.77 0.75
C ALA A 11 -2.34 -1.56 1.96
N LEU A 12 -1.49 -0.53 1.88
CA LEU A 12 -0.76 0.01 3.02
C LEU A 12 -1.55 1.16 3.61
N ILE A 13 -1.67 1.20 4.94
CA ILE A 13 -2.23 2.35 5.66
C ILE A 13 -1.15 2.92 6.56
N VAL A 14 -0.89 4.21 6.40
CA VAL A 14 -0.06 5.00 7.31
C VAL A 14 -1.00 5.84 8.16
N GLY A 15 -0.87 5.73 9.47
CA GLY A 15 -1.76 6.43 10.40
C GLY A 15 -1.20 6.42 11.81
N PRO A 16 -1.89 7.08 12.75
CA PRO A 16 -1.51 7.08 14.15
C PRO A 16 -1.43 5.65 14.69
N LYS A 17 -0.46 5.42 15.59
CA LYS A 17 -0.23 4.10 16.21
C LYS A 17 -1.48 3.53 16.91
N VAL A 18 -2.31 4.42 17.45
CA VAL A 18 -3.58 4.06 18.08
C VAL A 18 -4.70 4.51 17.15
N GLU A 19 -5.44 3.53 16.63
CA GLU A 19 -6.68 3.78 15.91
C GLU A 19 -7.72 4.30 16.91
N ALA A 20 -8.23 5.50 16.70
CA ALA A 20 -9.28 6.09 17.50
C ALA A 20 -10.31 6.73 16.56
N GLU A 21 -11.55 6.84 17.03
CA GLU A 21 -12.62 7.45 16.28
C GLU A 21 -12.27 8.92 15.96
N GLY A 22 -12.37 9.30 14.69
CA GLY A 22 -11.97 10.63 14.21
C GLY A 22 -10.49 10.78 13.80
N ASN A 23 -9.62 9.81 14.11
CA ASN A 23 -8.28 9.80 13.53
C ASN A 23 -8.35 9.44 12.05
N LEU A 24 -7.58 10.12 11.21
CA LEU A 24 -7.46 9.84 9.79
C LEU A 24 -6.08 9.21 9.50
N GLY A 25 -6.05 8.32 8.53
CA GLY A 25 -4.84 7.76 7.96
C GLY A 25 -4.81 7.97 6.45
N VAL A 26 -3.70 7.60 5.83
CA VAL A 26 -3.55 7.65 4.37
C VAL A 26 -3.37 6.24 3.85
N ARG A 27 -4.22 5.87 2.89
CA ARG A 27 -4.15 4.60 2.18
C ARG A 27 -3.36 4.75 0.90
N TYR A 28 -2.43 3.82 0.71
CA TYR A 28 -1.60 3.68 -0.47
C TYR A 28 -1.76 2.29 -1.06
N HIS A 29 -2.07 2.22 -2.36
CA HIS A 29 -2.22 0.96 -3.06
C HIS A 29 -2.06 1.09 -4.58
N ALA A 30 -1.79 -0.03 -5.23
CA ALA A 30 -2.03 -0.17 -6.67
C ALA A 30 -3.43 -0.76 -6.89
N LYS A 31 -4.27 -0.09 -7.67
CA LYS A 31 -5.62 -0.54 -8.03
C LYS A 31 -5.83 -0.50 -9.53
N GLU A 32 -6.76 -1.30 -10.03
CA GLU A 32 -7.19 -1.18 -11.42
C GLU A 32 -8.16 0.00 -11.57
N ARG A 33 -8.02 0.73 -12.68
CA ARG A 33 -9.00 1.69 -13.16
C ARG A 33 -9.32 1.45 -14.64
N PRO A 34 -10.53 1.76 -15.11
CA PRO A 34 -10.86 1.67 -16.53
C PRO A 34 -10.00 2.60 -17.38
N LYS A 35 -9.60 2.15 -18.58
CA LYS A 35 -8.96 2.99 -19.60
C LYS A 35 -9.98 3.54 -20.58
N ALA A 36 -9.72 4.74 -21.08
CA ALA A 36 -10.38 5.23 -22.29
C ALA A 36 -10.04 4.29 -23.46
N GLY A 37 -11.06 3.75 -24.13
CA GLY A 37 -10.89 2.76 -25.20
C GLY A 37 -10.98 1.30 -24.75
N GLY A 38 -11.28 1.03 -23.48
CA GLY A 38 -11.54 -0.32 -22.96
C GLY A 38 -10.35 -0.95 -22.22
N GLY A 39 -10.66 -1.98 -21.43
CA GLY A 39 -9.71 -2.64 -20.53
C GLY A 39 -9.40 -1.81 -19.26
N THR A 40 -8.37 -2.25 -18.53
CA THR A 40 -7.94 -1.65 -17.27
C THR A 40 -6.45 -1.28 -17.29
N GLU A 41 -6.06 -0.36 -16.41
CA GLU A 41 -4.67 -0.14 -15.98
C GLU A 41 -4.55 -0.19 -14.48
N TRP A 42 -3.39 -0.62 -14.04
CA TRP A 42 -2.94 -0.40 -12.69
C TRP A 42 -2.56 1.06 -12.46
N PHE A 43 -3.05 1.63 -11.39
CA PHE A 43 -2.80 3.00 -10.98
C PHE A 43 -2.47 3.04 -9.49
N PHE A 44 -1.49 3.87 -9.12
CA PHE A 44 -1.16 4.14 -7.73
C PHE A 44 -2.12 5.20 -7.22
N GLU A 45 -2.83 4.90 -6.14
CA GLU A 45 -3.73 5.85 -5.50
C GLU A 45 -3.29 6.09 -4.06
N GLU A 46 -3.23 7.37 -3.72
CA GLU A 46 -3.07 7.91 -2.37
C GLU A 46 -4.38 8.58 -2.00
N SER A 47 -4.98 8.17 -0.88
CA SER A 47 -6.27 8.72 -0.43
C SER A 47 -6.35 8.74 1.09
N GLU A 48 -6.86 9.84 1.64
CA GLU A 48 -7.24 9.90 3.05
C GLU A 48 -8.33 8.86 3.32
N CYS A 49 -8.22 8.17 4.45
CA CYS A 49 -9.15 7.14 4.84
C CYS A 49 -9.30 7.09 6.36
N SER A 50 -10.45 6.59 6.81
CA SER A 50 -10.56 6.15 8.20
C SER A 50 -9.59 4.96 8.40
N PRO A 51 -8.77 4.96 9.46
CA PRO A 51 -8.00 3.81 9.87
C PRO A 51 -8.90 2.73 10.46
N ALA A 52 -10.23 2.92 10.58
CA ALA A 52 -11.13 1.82 10.92
C ALA A 52 -11.20 0.79 9.78
N PRO A 53 -11.51 -0.50 10.08
CA PRO A 53 -11.74 -1.50 9.06
C PRO A 53 -12.83 -1.03 8.06
N SER A 54 -12.48 -0.91 6.78
CA SER A 54 -13.45 -0.63 5.72
C SER A 54 -13.83 -1.92 5.00
N SER A 55 -15.09 -2.07 4.62
CA SER A 55 -15.65 -3.27 4.00
C SER A 55 -15.02 -3.64 2.65
N MET A 56 -14.22 -2.76 2.05
CA MET A 56 -13.55 -2.97 0.75
C MET A 56 -12.06 -3.30 0.84
N LEU A 57 -11.45 -3.32 2.03
CA LEU A 57 -10.05 -3.74 2.22
C LEU A 57 -10.03 -5.07 2.96
N LEU A 58 -9.87 -6.14 2.20
CA LEU A 58 -9.87 -7.50 2.75
C LEU A 58 -8.52 -7.84 3.41
N VAL A 59 -7.43 -7.18 3.00
CA VAL A 59 -6.13 -7.21 3.68
C VAL A 59 -5.52 -5.80 3.76
N ARG A 60 -5.08 -5.39 4.96
CA ARG A 60 -4.35 -4.13 5.19
C ARG A 60 -3.08 -4.38 5.98
N ILE A 61 -2.02 -3.62 5.70
CA ILE A 61 -0.79 -3.60 6.48
C ILE A 61 -0.61 -2.20 7.07
N MET A 62 -0.50 -2.13 8.39
CA MET A 62 -0.26 -0.87 9.09
C MET A 62 1.23 -0.60 9.23
N ILE A 63 1.65 0.59 8.81
CA ILE A 63 3.03 1.06 8.98
C ILE A 63 3.05 2.10 10.09
N GLY A 64 3.62 1.70 11.24
CA GLY A 64 3.86 2.59 12.38
C GLY A 64 5.30 3.07 12.46
N LYS A 65 5.56 3.99 13.40
CA LYS A 65 6.90 4.59 13.64
C LYS A 65 7.52 5.22 12.39
N VAL A 66 6.72 5.95 11.62
CA VAL A 66 7.24 6.72 10.48
C VAL A 66 8.12 7.84 11.03
N VAL A 67 9.39 7.87 10.62
CA VAL A 67 10.37 8.89 11.04
C VAL A 67 10.35 10.06 10.07
N ASP A 68 10.27 9.75 8.77
CA ASP A 68 10.14 10.74 7.70
C ASP A 68 8.99 10.34 6.77
N ALA A 69 7.88 11.07 6.90
CA ALA A 69 6.68 10.83 6.10
C ALA A 69 6.89 11.19 4.62
N ASN A 70 7.67 12.23 4.32
CA ASN A 70 7.91 12.64 2.93
C ASN A 70 8.75 11.59 2.20
N LEU A 71 9.77 11.05 2.86
CA LEU A 71 10.58 9.98 2.32
C LEU A 71 9.76 8.70 2.13
N LEU A 72 8.91 8.34 3.10
CA LEU A 72 8.00 7.20 2.97
C LEU A 72 7.10 7.37 1.74
N VAL A 73 6.42 8.52 1.62
CA VAL A 73 5.53 8.80 0.49
C VAL A 73 6.29 8.75 -0.83
N GLY A 74 7.47 9.35 -0.89
CA GLY A 74 8.34 9.29 -2.06
C GLY A 74 8.71 7.86 -2.46
N ILE A 75 8.99 6.98 -1.50
CA ILE A 75 9.27 5.56 -1.78
C ILE A 75 8.02 4.84 -2.33
N LEU A 76 6.85 5.07 -1.72
CA LEU A 76 5.59 4.45 -2.14
C LEU A 76 5.19 4.89 -3.55
N GLN A 77 5.24 6.20 -3.83
CA GLN A 77 4.94 6.77 -5.15
C GLN A 77 5.90 6.27 -6.24
N ASN A 78 7.18 6.06 -5.91
CA ASN A 78 8.19 5.53 -6.83
C ASN A 78 8.22 3.98 -6.90
N THR A 79 7.26 3.29 -6.27
CA THR A 79 7.11 1.83 -6.43
C THR A 79 6.38 1.55 -7.75
N PRO A 80 7.01 0.83 -8.70
CA PRO A 80 6.53 0.76 -10.07
C PRO A 80 5.26 -0.07 -10.21
N ASN A 81 4.29 0.48 -10.95
CA ASN A 81 3.16 -0.27 -11.46
C ASN A 81 3.53 -0.91 -12.81
N ARG A 82 3.39 -2.24 -12.92
CA ARG A 82 3.74 -2.96 -14.16
C ARG A 82 2.50 -3.31 -14.95
N GLN A 83 2.23 -2.53 -16.01
CA GLN A 83 1.12 -2.78 -16.92
C GLN A 83 1.36 -4.06 -17.74
N GLY A 84 0.31 -4.87 -17.89
CA GLY A 84 0.33 -6.05 -18.76
C GLY A 84 1.28 -7.17 -18.33
N HIS A 85 1.93 -7.07 -17.17
CA HIS A 85 2.85 -8.10 -16.70
C HIS A 85 2.07 -9.26 -16.06
N PRO A 86 2.16 -10.50 -16.58
CA PRO A 86 1.44 -11.63 -16.02
C PRO A 86 1.77 -11.83 -14.54
N GLY A 87 0.73 -12.05 -13.73
CA GLY A 87 0.85 -12.26 -12.29
C GLY A 87 1.10 -11.01 -11.45
N TRP A 88 1.34 -9.84 -12.06
CA TRP A 88 1.50 -8.59 -11.31
C TRP A 88 0.13 -8.09 -10.80
N ASN A 89 0.06 -7.69 -9.53
CA ASN A 89 -1.15 -7.24 -8.85
C ASN A 89 -0.81 -6.38 -7.62
N CYS A 90 -1.83 -5.97 -6.85
CA CYS A 90 -1.67 -5.18 -5.63
C CYS A 90 -0.80 -5.87 -4.55
N VAL A 91 -0.81 -7.21 -4.46
CA VAL A 91 0.05 -7.96 -3.54
C VAL A 91 1.52 -7.78 -3.91
N PHE A 92 1.86 -7.88 -5.19
CA PHE A 92 3.22 -7.64 -5.69
C PHE A 92 3.67 -6.20 -5.43
N TRP A 93 2.79 -5.22 -5.66
CA TRP A 93 3.08 -3.82 -5.36
C TRP A 93 3.39 -3.62 -3.86
N VAL A 94 2.54 -4.16 -2.97
CA VAL A 94 2.76 -4.08 -1.51
C VAL A 94 4.07 -4.73 -1.10
N LYS A 95 4.38 -5.91 -1.65
CA LYS A 95 5.64 -6.60 -1.37
C LYS A 95 6.85 -5.74 -1.76
N GLU A 96 6.87 -5.20 -2.98
CA GLU A 96 7.97 -4.38 -3.47
C GLU A 96 8.09 -3.06 -2.68
N ALA A 97 6.97 -2.43 -2.34
CA ALA A 97 6.95 -1.23 -1.50
C ALA A 97 7.59 -1.49 -0.13
N LEU A 98 7.26 -2.61 0.52
CA LEU A 98 7.86 -3.01 1.80
C LEU A 98 9.35 -3.34 1.67
N GLU A 99 9.77 -4.00 0.60
CA GLU A 99 11.18 -4.27 0.31
C GLU A 99 11.97 -2.97 0.14
N LYS A 100 11.40 -1.99 -0.59
CA LYS A 100 12.01 -0.67 -0.76
C LYS A 100 12.09 0.12 0.55
N LEU A 101 11.04 0.09 1.37
CA LEU A 101 11.05 0.73 2.69
C LEU A 101 12.09 0.09 3.63
N LYS A 102 12.26 -1.24 3.57
CA LYS A 102 13.22 -1.97 4.41
C LYS A 102 14.67 -1.57 4.13
N VAL A 103 15.02 -1.29 2.88
CA VAL A 103 16.39 -0.85 2.50
C VAL A 103 16.61 0.67 2.67
N ASN A 104 15.56 1.42 3.05
CA ASN A 104 15.61 2.86 3.35
C ASN A 104 15.20 3.12 4.81
N PRO A 105 16.04 2.73 5.80
CA PRO A 105 15.69 2.77 7.22
C PRO A 105 15.53 4.19 7.77
N SER A 106 15.85 5.24 7.01
CA SER A 106 15.56 6.63 7.38
C SER A 106 14.06 6.97 7.32
N ALA A 107 13.26 6.21 6.56
CA ALA A 107 11.82 6.44 6.46
C ALA A 107 11.05 5.89 7.67
N LEU A 108 11.56 4.81 8.28
CA LEU A 108 10.90 4.06 9.35
C LEU A 108 11.82 3.93 10.56
N GLY A 109 11.28 4.12 11.76
CA GLY A 109 11.98 3.77 13.01
C GLY A 109 12.19 2.26 13.11
N THR A 110 12.78 1.78 14.22
CA THR A 110 13.07 0.35 14.40
C THR A 110 11.84 -0.52 14.13
N SER A 111 11.90 -1.28 13.03
CA SER A 111 10.86 -2.18 12.56
C SER A 111 11.29 -3.64 12.81
N VAL A 112 10.32 -4.49 13.12
CA VAL A 112 10.49 -5.95 13.12
C VAL A 112 9.68 -6.45 11.95
N VAL A 113 10.33 -6.69 10.81
CA VAL A 113 9.71 -7.42 9.69
C VAL A 113 9.92 -8.91 9.99
N LYS A 114 8.92 -9.56 10.60
CA LYS A 114 8.89 -11.01 10.78
C LYS A 114 8.36 -11.69 9.54
#